data_AF-A0A8F4J3W9-F1
#
_entry.id   AF-A0A8F4J3W9-F1
#
_cell.length_a   1.000
_cell.length_b   1.000
_cell.length_c   1.000
_cell.angle_alpha   90.00
_cell.angle_beta   90.00
_cell.angle_gamma   90.00
#
_symmetry.space_group_name_H-M   'P 1'
#
loop_
_entity.id
_entity.type
_entity.pdbx_description
1 polymer ?
#
loop_
_entity_poly.entity_id
_entity_poly.type
_entity_poly.pdbx_seq_one_letter_code
_entity_poly.pdbx_strand_id
1 'polypeptide(L)'
;MGMNAERLHALAELTLDDLRSTNLLAYLENLHVALKHLVGNPAEGSYQQSVAQALADLRTSIEASRIDGLPPGDRETLANLNILPCIGSDVMNEIDELFAENQMTPSIVKDHLESIVDRVRQIQTSLEEMASAFAYFGIESEHLDPGDCELSIEIPRDEVQNSLAPLGVELRRLDQILGPFQELATGSRSAVPVKAISTSNFLFTVELDPDTGALIAEALAWITSRYDEVVELREMVERLRGMNLPGEAAAIESKGRARVLDEIPRFVEGLLQDRGVNLRGQGRDNEITTALIGSVRALAKRIDHSYRVRVRALPPEIDPEAAESETTNEVEKSGVFEKIAEFGSQTDYLELHGSPILFELGDGEIEDDESQSASE
;
A
#
# COMPACT_ATOMS: atom_id res chain seq x y z
N MET A 1 13.32 -6.36 11.31
CA MET A 1 12.09 -5.72 10.85
C MET A 1 11.25 -5.44 12.08
N GLY A 2 10.98 -4.17 12.41
CA GLY A 2 10.06 -3.83 13.50
C GLY A 2 8.65 -3.80 12.91
N MET A 3 7.73 -4.60 13.46
CA MET A 3 6.34 -4.64 13.01
C MET A 3 5.46 -4.00 14.07
N ASN A 4 4.55 -3.13 13.64
CA ASN A 4 3.54 -2.56 14.51
C ASN A 4 2.56 -3.68 14.95
N ALA A 5 2.23 -3.76 16.25
CA ALA A 5 1.43 -4.85 16.79
C ALA A 5 -0.03 -4.76 16.35
N GLU A 6 -0.57 -3.55 16.27
CA GLU A 6 -1.93 -3.26 15.79
C GLU A 6 -2.10 -3.63 14.32
N ARG A 7 -1.06 -3.38 13.51
CA ARG A 7 -1.00 -3.79 12.10
C ARG A 7 -0.94 -5.31 11.95
N LEU A 8 -0.10 -5.97 12.75
CA LEU A 8 -0.02 -7.43 12.75
C LEU A 8 -1.37 -8.05 13.16
N HIS A 9 -2.04 -7.45 14.13
CA HIS A 9 -3.39 -7.85 14.52
C HIS A 9 -4.37 -7.72 13.36
N ALA A 10 -4.38 -6.58 12.66
CA ALA A 10 -5.23 -6.35 11.49
C ALA A 10 -4.97 -7.34 10.35
N LEU A 11 -3.71 -7.67 10.07
CA LEU A 11 -3.37 -8.67 9.05
C LEU A 11 -3.78 -10.09 9.48
N ALA A 12 -3.69 -10.42 10.76
CA ALA A 12 -4.15 -11.69 11.28
C ALA A 12 -5.68 -11.84 11.14
N GLU A 13 -6.44 -10.82 11.51
CA GLU A 13 -7.90 -10.79 11.35
C GLU A 13 -8.31 -10.85 9.89
N LEU A 14 -7.70 -10.03 9.03
CA LEU A 14 -7.94 -10.03 7.59
C LEU A 14 -7.69 -11.41 6.97
N THR A 15 -6.62 -12.09 7.39
CA THR A 15 -6.29 -13.43 6.90
C THR A 15 -7.30 -14.47 7.41
N LEU A 16 -7.75 -14.37 8.66
CA LEU A 16 -8.79 -15.25 9.19
C LEU A 16 -10.12 -15.07 8.48
N ASP A 17 -10.51 -13.83 8.20
CA ASP A 17 -11.73 -13.51 7.49
C ASP A 17 -11.68 -13.97 6.03
N ASP A 18 -10.52 -13.86 5.37
CA ASP A 18 -10.30 -14.44 4.05
C ASP A 18 -10.43 -15.98 4.06
N LEU A 19 -9.77 -16.66 5.00
CA LEU A 19 -9.86 -18.11 5.17
C LEU A 19 -11.30 -18.59 5.39
N ARG A 20 -12.07 -17.84 6.18
CA ARG A 20 -13.48 -18.13 6.48
C ARG A 20 -14.39 -17.86 5.28
N SER A 21 -14.22 -16.72 4.62
CA SER A 21 -15.06 -16.31 3.48
C SER A 21 -14.82 -17.17 2.24
N THR A 22 -13.58 -17.56 1.98
CA THR A 22 -13.23 -18.52 0.92
C THR A 22 -13.58 -19.96 1.31
N ASN A 23 -13.71 -20.26 2.61
CA ASN A 23 -13.92 -21.61 3.14
C ASN A 23 -12.80 -22.58 2.69
N LEU A 24 -11.57 -22.05 2.57
CA LEU A 24 -10.41 -22.73 1.97
C LEU A 24 -10.17 -24.11 2.58
N LEU A 25 -10.15 -24.21 3.91
CA LEU A 25 -9.87 -25.47 4.61
C LEU A 25 -10.89 -26.56 4.25
N ALA A 26 -12.18 -26.23 4.17
CA ALA A 26 -13.22 -27.19 3.83
C ALA A 26 -13.07 -27.69 2.37
N TYR A 27 -12.72 -26.80 1.43
CA TYR A 27 -12.47 -27.20 0.05
C TYR A 27 -11.24 -28.08 -0.11
N LEU A 28 -10.15 -27.79 0.63
CA LEU A 28 -8.97 -28.65 0.68
C LEU A 28 -9.29 -30.03 1.26
N GLU A 29 -10.05 -30.09 2.35
CA GLU A 29 -10.49 -31.35 2.95
C GLU A 29 -11.39 -32.15 2.00
N ASN A 30 -12.30 -31.50 1.28
CA ASN A 30 -13.14 -32.13 0.26
C ASN A 30 -12.32 -32.72 -0.88
N LEU A 31 -11.31 -31.98 -1.39
CA LEU A 31 -10.40 -32.47 -2.41
C LEU A 31 -9.58 -33.67 -1.91
N HIS A 32 -9.11 -33.62 -0.66
CA HIS A 32 -8.39 -34.73 -0.03
C HIS A 32 -9.26 -35.99 0.10
N VAL A 33 -10.53 -35.84 0.53
CA VAL A 33 -11.49 -36.95 0.60
C VAL A 33 -11.76 -37.53 -0.80
N ALA A 34 -11.96 -36.68 -1.82
CA ALA A 34 -12.17 -37.13 -3.20
C ALA A 34 -10.97 -37.93 -3.72
N LEU A 35 -9.74 -37.46 -3.49
CA LEU A 35 -8.52 -38.18 -3.84
C LEU A 35 -8.39 -39.50 -3.08
N LYS A 36 -8.72 -39.54 -1.79
CA LYS A 36 -8.72 -40.77 -1.00
C LYS A 36 -9.66 -41.83 -1.58
N HIS A 37 -10.85 -41.43 -2.04
CA HIS A 37 -11.78 -42.34 -2.73
C HIS A 37 -11.22 -42.84 -4.06
N LEU A 38 -10.63 -41.95 -4.87
CA LEU A 38 -10.00 -42.31 -6.14
C LEU A 38 -8.85 -43.31 -5.96
N VAL A 39 -7.99 -43.09 -4.96
CA VAL A 39 -6.87 -43.99 -4.63
C VAL A 39 -7.39 -45.36 -4.16
N GLY A 40 -8.48 -45.38 -3.38
CA GLY A 40 -9.10 -46.62 -2.92
C GLY A 40 -9.76 -47.44 -4.02
N ASN A 41 -10.29 -46.79 -5.07
CA ASN A 41 -11.10 -47.42 -6.11
C ASN A 41 -10.88 -46.76 -7.50
N PRO A 42 -9.72 -46.91 -8.14
CA PRO A 42 -9.36 -46.15 -9.34
C PRO A 42 -10.17 -46.50 -10.60
N ALA A 43 -10.87 -47.65 -10.61
CA ALA A 43 -11.70 -48.08 -11.74
C ALA A 43 -13.07 -47.38 -11.81
N GLU A 44 -13.48 -46.72 -10.73
CA GLU A 44 -14.78 -46.10 -10.61
C GLU A 44 -14.73 -44.66 -11.15
N GLY A 45 -15.26 -44.45 -12.36
CA GLY A 45 -15.19 -43.17 -13.07
C GLY A 45 -15.84 -42.00 -12.33
N SER A 46 -16.80 -42.26 -11.45
CA SER A 46 -17.44 -41.22 -10.63
C SER A 46 -16.46 -40.54 -9.65
N TYR A 47 -15.43 -41.24 -9.16
CA TYR A 47 -14.42 -40.63 -8.30
C TYR A 47 -13.47 -39.70 -9.06
N GLN A 48 -13.21 -39.94 -10.35
CA GLN A 48 -12.46 -39.01 -11.19
C GLN A 48 -13.22 -37.69 -11.38
N GLN A 49 -14.53 -37.78 -11.63
CA GLN A 49 -15.40 -36.61 -11.72
C GLN A 49 -15.44 -35.84 -10.39
N SER A 50 -15.49 -36.56 -9.26
CA SER A 50 -15.48 -35.94 -7.93
C SER A 50 -14.21 -35.15 -7.65
N VAL A 51 -13.03 -35.66 -8.04
CA VAL A 51 -11.75 -34.93 -7.89
C VAL A 51 -11.73 -33.68 -8.78
N ALA A 52 -12.15 -33.82 -10.04
CA ALA A 52 -12.20 -32.68 -10.96
C ALA A 52 -13.13 -31.56 -10.46
N GLN A 53 -14.31 -31.92 -9.94
CA GLN A 53 -15.24 -30.96 -9.36
C GLN A 53 -14.66 -30.30 -8.10
N ALA A 54 -14.12 -31.08 -7.17
CA ALA A 54 -13.54 -30.52 -5.94
C ALA A 54 -12.37 -29.57 -6.22
N LEU A 55 -11.56 -29.86 -7.24
CA LEU A 55 -10.47 -28.98 -7.67
C LEU A 55 -11.00 -27.68 -8.30
N ALA A 56 -12.05 -27.76 -9.11
CA ALA A 56 -12.69 -26.58 -9.70
C ALA A 56 -13.34 -25.69 -8.64
N ASP A 57 -14.01 -26.29 -7.65
CA ASP A 57 -14.61 -25.59 -6.53
C ASP A 57 -13.55 -24.89 -5.67
N LEU A 58 -12.45 -25.58 -5.36
CA LEU A 58 -11.31 -25.02 -4.64
C LEU A 58 -10.70 -23.82 -5.40
N ARG A 59 -10.49 -23.96 -6.72
CA ARG A 59 -9.94 -22.87 -7.54
C ARG A 59 -10.86 -21.65 -7.51
N THR A 60 -12.16 -21.85 -7.69
CA THR A 60 -13.16 -20.78 -7.66
C THR A 60 -13.17 -20.05 -6.31
N SER A 61 -13.01 -20.81 -5.22
CA SER A 61 -12.90 -20.26 -3.86
C SER A 61 -11.63 -19.42 -3.68
N ILE A 62 -10.47 -19.89 -4.16
CA ILE A 62 -9.20 -19.17 -4.06
C ILE A 62 -9.20 -17.91 -4.95
N GLU A 63 -9.82 -17.94 -6.13
CA GLU A 63 -9.96 -16.77 -7.00
C GLU A 63 -10.74 -15.62 -6.33
N ALA A 64 -11.54 -15.92 -5.29
CA ALA A 64 -12.23 -14.93 -4.48
C ALA A 64 -11.40 -14.41 -3.29
N SER A 65 -10.19 -14.93 -3.07
CA SER A 65 -9.31 -14.50 -1.98
C SER A 65 -8.87 -13.05 -2.18
N ARG A 66 -8.95 -12.26 -1.11
CA ARG A 66 -8.50 -10.86 -1.07
C ARG A 66 -7.00 -10.75 -0.82
N ILE A 67 -6.37 -11.84 -0.36
CA ILE A 67 -4.95 -11.88 -0.01
C ILE A 67 -4.08 -11.58 -1.22
N ASP A 68 -4.50 -12.04 -2.39
CA ASP A 68 -3.72 -11.85 -3.60
C ASP A 68 -3.62 -10.38 -4.04
N GLY A 69 -4.64 -9.59 -3.70
CA GLY A 69 -4.72 -8.15 -3.96
C GLY A 69 -4.14 -7.29 -2.84
N LEU A 70 -3.51 -7.87 -1.82
CA LEU A 70 -2.96 -7.06 -0.73
C LEU A 70 -1.82 -6.17 -1.20
N PRO A 71 -1.66 -4.99 -0.56
CA PRO A 71 -0.50 -4.17 -0.75
C PRO A 71 0.80 -4.96 -0.53
N PRO A 72 1.84 -4.71 -1.33
CA PRO A 72 3.12 -5.38 -1.25
C PRO A 72 3.72 -5.49 0.16
N GLY A 73 3.69 -4.41 0.94
CA GLY A 73 4.25 -4.42 2.29
C GLY A 73 3.48 -5.34 3.24
N ASP A 74 2.18 -5.51 3.01
CA ASP A 74 1.35 -6.47 3.74
C ASP A 74 1.65 -7.89 3.28
N ARG A 75 1.80 -8.12 1.97
CA ARG A 75 2.24 -9.42 1.43
C ARG A 75 3.61 -9.82 1.95
N GLU A 76 4.58 -8.90 1.97
CA GLU A 76 5.92 -9.15 2.53
C GLU A 76 5.83 -9.53 4.01
N THR A 77 4.96 -8.85 4.77
CA THR A 77 4.67 -9.20 6.16
C THR A 77 4.13 -10.62 6.29
N LEU A 78 3.11 -11.00 5.49
CA LEU A 78 2.59 -12.37 5.48
C LEU A 78 3.62 -13.40 5.02
N ALA A 79 4.51 -13.04 4.09
CA ALA A 79 5.60 -13.89 3.62
C ALA A 79 6.61 -14.16 4.75
N ASN A 80 6.99 -13.11 5.48
CA ASN A 80 7.92 -13.20 6.61
C ASN A 80 7.36 -14.04 7.78
N LEU A 81 6.04 -14.10 7.91
CA LEU A 81 5.34 -14.97 8.86
C LEU A 81 5.12 -16.40 8.34
N ASN A 82 5.59 -16.70 7.12
CA ASN A 82 5.38 -17.97 6.42
C ASN A 82 3.89 -18.33 6.26
N ILE A 83 3.04 -17.32 6.11
CA ILE A 83 1.59 -17.48 5.92
C ILE A 83 1.25 -17.63 4.44
N LEU A 84 1.88 -16.83 3.55
CA LEU A 84 1.56 -16.79 2.12
C LEU A 84 1.47 -18.17 1.44
N PRO A 85 2.40 -19.14 1.67
CA PRO A 85 2.32 -20.47 1.04
C PRO A 85 1.07 -21.29 1.41
N CYS A 86 0.20 -20.77 2.26
CA CYS A 86 -0.95 -21.49 2.83
C CYS A 86 -2.28 -20.85 2.47
N ILE A 87 -2.29 -19.76 1.69
CA ILE A 87 -3.48 -18.98 1.34
C ILE A 87 -3.37 -18.44 -0.08
N GLY A 88 -4.49 -17.96 -0.63
CA GLY A 88 -4.54 -17.31 -1.95
C GLY A 88 -3.96 -18.16 -3.09
N SER A 89 -3.44 -17.49 -4.11
CA SER A 89 -2.90 -18.13 -5.31
C SER A 89 -1.69 -19.05 -5.05
N ASP A 90 -0.90 -18.79 -4.00
CA ASP A 90 0.30 -19.57 -3.69
C ASP A 90 -0.04 -21.04 -3.34
N VAL A 91 -1.09 -21.28 -2.55
CA VAL A 91 -1.51 -22.66 -2.25
C VAL A 91 -2.11 -23.36 -3.49
N MET A 92 -2.79 -22.62 -4.37
CA MET A 92 -3.31 -23.17 -5.62
C MET A 92 -2.18 -23.56 -6.58
N ASN A 93 -1.15 -22.72 -6.69
CA ASN A 93 0.04 -22.98 -7.50
C ASN A 93 0.75 -24.26 -7.04
N GLU A 94 0.94 -24.45 -5.73
CA GLU A 94 1.54 -25.67 -5.17
C GLU A 94 0.70 -26.92 -5.51
N ILE A 95 -0.64 -26.81 -5.44
CA ILE A 95 -1.54 -27.92 -5.81
C ILE A 95 -1.46 -28.21 -7.32
N ASP A 96 -1.46 -27.19 -8.17
CA ASP A 96 -1.37 -27.35 -9.62
C ASP A 96 -0.05 -28.01 -10.03
N GLU A 97 1.07 -27.57 -9.45
CA GLU A 97 2.39 -28.19 -9.63
C GLU A 97 2.38 -29.66 -9.19
N LEU A 98 1.80 -29.95 -8.02
CA LEU A 98 1.68 -31.30 -7.48
C LEU A 98 0.94 -32.25 -8.44
N PHE A 99 -0.20 -31.82 -9.01
CA PHE A 99 -0.95 -32.60 -9.99
C PHE A 99 -0.20 -32.75 -11.31
N ALA A 100 0.49 -31.70 -11.77
CA ALA A 100 1.26 -31.73 -13.01
C ALA A 100 2.43 -32.72 -12.94
N GLU A 101 3.13 -32.79 -11.81
CA GLU A 101 4.26 -33.68 -11.59
C GLU A 101 3.86 -35.14 -11.34
N ASN A 102 2.65 -35.38 -10.80
CA ASN A 102 2.23 -36.69 -10.28
C ASN A 102 1.00 -37.27 -10.99
N GLN A 103 0.82 -36.98 -12.29
CA GLN A 103 -0.35 -37.40 -13.09
C GLN A 103 -0.67 -38.90 -13.02
N MET A 104 0.34 -39.75 -12.80
CA MET A 104 0.19 -41.21 -12.77
C MET A 104 0.07 -41.79 -11.36
N THR A 105 0.27 -40.99 -10.31
CA THR A 105 0.40 -41.45 -8.92
C THR A 105 -0.50 -40.66 -7.97
N PRO A 106 -1.83 -40.87 -8.01
CA PRO A 106 -2.78 -40.15 -7.14
C PRO A 106 -2.52 -40.33 -5.64
N SER A 107 -1.86 -41.42 -5.22
CA SER A 107 -1.49 -41.61 -3.81
C SER A 107 -0.47 -40.58 -3.34
N ILE A 108 0.49 -40.18 -4.18
CA ILE A 108 1.50 -39.17 -3.84
C ILE A 108 0.82 -37.81 -3.70
N VAL A 109 -0.07 -37.47 -4.64
CA VAL A 109 -0.88 -36.24 -4.57
C VAL A 109 -1.70 -36.19 -3.28
N LYS A 110 -2.35 -37.32 -2.92
CA LYS A 110 -3.16 -37.42 -1.69
C LYS A 110 -2.31 -37.18 -0.43
N ASP A 111 -1.13 -37.81 -0.32
CA ASP A 111 -0.26 -37.67 0.86
C ASP A 111 0.31 -36.24 0.99
N HIS A 112 0.68 -35.59 -0.12
CA HIS A 112 1.12 -34.19 -0.11
C HIS A 112 -0.04 -33.22 0.21
N LEU A 113 -1.24 -33.47 -0.33
CA LEU A 113 -2.39 -32.64 -0.02
C LEU A 113 -2.80 -32.73 1.47
N GLU A 114 -2.64 -33.90 2.11
CA GLU A 114 -2.81 -34.03 3.56
C GLU A 114 -1.87 -33.08 4.33
N SER A 115 -0.62 -32.95 3.88
CA SER A 115 0.34 -32.01 4.48
C SER A 115 -0.06 -30.54 4.28
N ILE A 116 -0.62 -30.20 3.10
CA ILE A 116 -1.15 -28.85 2.84
C ILE A 116 -2.34 -28.55 3.76
N VAL A 117 -3.30 -29.48 3.85
CA VAL A 117 -4.47 -29.37 4.76
C VAL A 117 -4.04 -29.12 6.20
N ASP A 118 -3.07 -29.90 6.70
CA ASP A 118 -2.58 -29.76 8.06
C ASP A 118 -1.87 -28.42 8.29
N ARG A 119 -1.11 -27.94 7.30
CA ARG A 119 -0.42 -26.64 7.35
C ARG A 119 -1.41 -25.47 7.39
N VAL A 120 -2.44 -25.48 6.54
CA VAL A 120 -3.51 -24.47 6.53
C VAL A 120 -4.26 -24.48 7.86
N ARG A 121 -4.62 -25.66 8.38
CA ARG A 121 -5.29 -25.80 9.68
C ARG A 121 -4.45 -25.22 10.82
N GLN A 122 -3.15 -25.54 10.84
CA GLN A 122 -2.24 -25.04 11.88
C GLN A 122 -2.11 -23.51 11.84
N ILE A 123 -2.02 -22.91 10.66
CA ILE A 123 -1.97 -21.45 10.51
C ILE A 123 -3.28 -20.83 10.96
N GLN A 124 -4.44 -21.36 10.54
CA GLN A 124 -5.73 -20.86 11.01
C GLN A 124 -5.82 -20.87 12.54
N THR A 125 -5.46 -21.98 13.20
CA THR A 125 -5.43 -22.05 14.67
C THR A 125 -4.48 -21.03 15.28
N SER A 126 -3.27 -20.88 14.71
CA SER A 126 -2.25 -19.95 15.23
C SER A 126 -2.69 -18.49 15.09
N LEU A 127 -3.36 -18.14 13.99
CA LEU A 127 -3.93 -16.82 13.76
C LEU A 127 -5.07 -16.52 14.74
N GLU A 128 -5.96 -17.50 15.00
CA GLU A 128 -7.06 -17.35 15.98
C GLU A 128 -6.52 -17.15 17.41
N GLU A 129 -5.50 -17.91 17.78
CA GLU A 129 -4.80 -17.76 19.07
C GLU A 129 -4.11 -16.39 19.18
N MET A 130 -3.46 -15.93 18.11
CA MET A 130 -2.80 -14.63 18.05
C MET A 130 -3.79 -13.45 18.16
N ALA A 131 -4.87 -13.45 17.38
CA ALA A 131 -5.90 -12.42 17.46
C ALA A 131 -6.54 -12.39 18.87
N SER A 132 -6.82 -13.56 19.45
CA SER A 132 -7.33 -13.68 20.81
C SER A 132 -6.34 -13.12 21.85
N ALA A 133 -5.03 -13.33 21.66
CA ALA A 133 -4.01 -12.78 22.52
C ALA A 133 -3.91 -11.25 22.41
N PHE A 134 -3.95 -10.70 21.19
CA PHE A 134 -3.97 -9.25 21.00
C PHE A 134 -5.17 -8.61 21.68
N ALA A 135 -6.38 -9.15 21.46
CA ALA A 135 -7.59 -8.71 22.14
C ALA A 135 -7.48 -8.80 23.67
N TYR A 136 -6.91 -9.89 24.20
CA TYR A 136 -6.68 -10.05 25.65
C TYR A 136 -5.78 -8.96 26.24
N PHE A 137 -4.74 -8.54 25.51
CA PHE A 137 -3.84 -7.47 25.94
C PHE A 137 -4.37 -6.06 25.60
N GLY A 138 -5.56 -5.94 25.00
CA GLY A 138 -6.12 -4.65 24.59
C GLY A 138 -5.36 -4.01 23.44
N ILE A 139 -4.68 -4.81 22.61
CA ILE A 139 -4.06 -4.35 21.37
C ILE A 139 -5.15 -4.34 20.31
N GLU A 140 -5.63 -3.15 19.97
CA GLU A 140 -6.66 -2.99 18.96
C GLU A 140 -6.12 -3.32 17.57
N SER A 141 -7.01 -3.76 16.68
CA SER A 141 -6.70 -3.99 15.27
C SER A 141 -6.70 -2.64 14.55
N GLU A 142 -5.67 -2.35 13.77
CA GLU A 142 -5.64 -1.15 12.94
C GLU A 142 -6.66 -1.29 11.79
N HIS A 143 -7.89 -0.84 12.05
CA HIS A 143 -8.98 -0.85 11.08
C HIS A 143 -9.13 0.52 10.39
N LEU A 144 -9.51 0.49 9.12
CA LEU A 144 -9.94 1.65 8.37
C LEU A 144 -11.43 1.50 8.14
N ASP A 145 -12.23 2.40 8.70
CA ASP A 145 -13.68 2.29 8.62
C ASP A 145 -14.17 2.55 7.18
N PRO A 146 -15.31 1.97 6.77
CA PRO A 146 -15.87 2.24 5.45
C PRO A 146 -16.15 3.73 5.21
N GLY A 147 -15.62 4.27 4.12
CA GLY A 147 -15.70 5.68 3.76
C GLY A 147 -14.50 6.51 4.21
N ASP A 148 -13.63 5.98 5.08
CA ASP A 148 -12.46 6.70 5.57
C ASP A 148 -11.30 6.65 4.58
N CYS A 149 -10.44 7.65 4.68
CA CYS A 149 -9.15 7.71 4.02
C CYS A 149 -8.06 8.06 5.03
N GLU A 150 -6.89 7.44 4.88
CA GLU A 150 -5.73 7.71 5.72
C GLU A 150 -4.45 7.81 4.90
N LEU A 151 -3.49 8.56 5.43
CA LEU A 151 -2.14 8.68 4.91
C LEU A 151 -1.15 8.19 5.96
N SER A 152 -0.37 7.19 5.58
CA SER A 152 0.73 6.63 6.36
C SER A 152 2.06 7.16 5.85
N ILE A 153 2.90 7.68 6.75
CA ILE A 153 4.23 8.21 6.43
C ILE A 153 5.26 7.59 7.37
N GLU A 154 6.15 6.78 6.81
CA GLU A 154 7.32 6.26 7.52
C GLU A 154 8.53 7.16 7.30
N ILE A 155 9.01 7.76 8.39
CA ILE A 155 10.17 8.65 8.41
C ILE A 155 11.43 7.83 8.71
N PRO A 156 12.45 7.83 7.84
CA PRO A 156 13.70 7.15 8.10
C PRO A 156 14.40 7.70 9.34
N ARG A 157 14.96 6.80 10.17
CA ARG A 157 15.62 7.18 11.42
C ARG A 157 16.81 8.13 11.22
N ASP A 158 17.49 8.00 10.09
CA ASP A 158 18.66 8.81 9.74
C ASP A 158 18.29 10.27 9.44
N GLU A 159 17.09 10.52 8.91
CA GLU A 159 16.58 11.86 8.59
C GLU A 159 16.26 12.67 9.85
N VAL A 160 15.82 12.00 10.92
CA VAL A 160 15.50 12.64 12.22
C VAL A 160 16.52 12.36 13.31
N GLN A 161 17.60 11.65 12.99
CA GLN A 161 18.70 11.30 13.91
C GLN A 161 18.23 10.68 15.24
N ASN A 162 17.10 9.96 15.23
CA ASN A 162 16.43 9.43 16.43
C ASN A 162 16.21 10.48 17.54
N SER A 163 15.98 11.73 17.19
CA SER A 163 15.78 12.83 18.15
C SER A 163 14.40 13.46 18.01
N LEU A 164 13.81 13.85 19.15
CA LEU A 164 12.47 14.42 19.20
C LEU A 164 12.37 15.78 18.50
N ALA A 165 13.43 16.60 18.57
CA ALA A 165 13.41 17.94 17.98
C ALA A 165 13.36 17.90 16.43
N PRO A 166 14.27 17.18 15.72
CA PRO A 166 14.15 16.97 14.28
C PRO A 166 12.83 16.31 13.87
N LEU A 167 12.36 15.33 14.64
CA LEU A 167 11.07 14.69 14.39
C LEU A 167 9.91 15.70 14.46
N GLY A 168 9.89 16.56 15.47
CA GLY A 168 8.86 17.61 15.60
C GLY A 168 8.88 18.62 14.46
N VAL A 169 10.07 19.01 13.97
CA VAL A 169 10.21 19.85 12.76
C VAL A 169 9.60 19.14 11.55
N GLU A 170 9.89 17.85 11.40
CA GLU A 170 9.38 17.09 10.26
C GLU A 170 7.86 16.93 10.29
N LEU A 171 7.26 16.71 11.45
CA LEU A 171 5.80 16.66 11.59
C LEU A 171 5.13 18.00 11.21
N ARG A 172 5.74 19.14 11.58
CA ARG A 172 5.23 20.46 11.14
C ARG A 172 5.30 20.63 9.63
N ARG A 173 6.39 20.17 9.01
CA ARG A 173 6.54 20.20 7.55
C ARG A 173 5.50 19.33 6.86
N LEU A 174 5.20 18.15 7.41
CA LEU A 174 4.16 17.29 6.86
C LEU A 174 2.80 17.99 6.88
N ASP A 175 2.41 18.64 7.99
CA ASP A 175 1.18 19.44 8.06
C ASP A 175 1.14 20.54 6.98
N GLN A 176 2.24 21.27 6.79
CA GLN A 176 2.38 22.29 5.74
C GLN A 176 2.28 21.72 4.32
N ILE A 177 2.79 20.52 4.10
CA ILE A 177 2.74 19.84 2.79
C ILE A 177 1.32 19.41 2.46
N LEU A 178 0.57 18.92 3.44
CA LEU A 178 -0.79 18.42 3.27
C LEU A 178 -1.82 19.54 3.09
N GLY A 179 -1.61 20.70 3.74
CA GLY A 179 -2.53 21.82 3.71
C GLY A 179 -2.97 22.27 2.30
N PRO A 180 -2.07 22.47 1.33
CA PRO A 180 -2.45 22.84 -0.04
C PRO A 180 -3.32 21.80 -0.76
N PHE A 181 -3.13 20.50 -0.48
CA PHE A 181 -3.98 19.44 -1.03
C PHE A 181 -5.38 19.48 -0.41
N GLN A 182 -5.47 19.64 0.92
CA GLN A 182 -6.76 19.80 1.61
C GLN A 182 -7.52 21.02 1.11
N GLU A 183 -6.82 22.12 0.88
CA GLU A 183 -7.43 23.33 0.35
C GLU A 183 -7.94 23.14 -1.08
N LEU A 184 -7.21 22.41 -1.92
CA LEU A 184 -7.64 22.09 -3.27
C LEU A 184 -8.89 21.18 -3.26
N ALA A 185 -8.92 20.18 -2.39
CA ALA A 185 -10.04 19.24 -2.28
C ALA A 185 -11.29 19.88 -1.67
N THR A 186 -11.14 20.54 -0.52
CA THR A 186 -12.27 20.95 0.34
C THR A 186 -12.55 22.45 0.31
N GLY A 187 -11.64 23.27 -0.24
CA GLY A 187 -11.69 24.73 -0.13
C GLY A 187 -11.24 25.27 1.24
N SER A 188 -10.72 24.41 2.14
CA SER A 188 -10.27 24.79 3.47
C SER A 188 -9.02 24.04 3.92
N ARG A 189 -8.27 24.60 4.87
CA ARG A 189 -7.16 23.91 5.54
C ARG A 189 -7.60 23.52 6.95
N SER A 190 -8.10 22.31 7.09
CA SER A 190 -8.50 21.76 8.40
C SER A 190 -7.32 21.06 9.05
N ALA A 191 -7.25 21.06 10.38
CA ALA A 191 -6.23 20.30 11.10
C ALA A 191 -6.32 18.81 10.71
N VAL A 192 -5.17 18.19 10.44
CA VAL A 192 -5.05 16.78 10.07
C VAL A 192 -4.97 15.93 11.36
N PRO A 193 -5.99 15.14 11.71
CA PRO A 193 -5.96 14.33 12.93
C PRO A 193 -4.91 13.20 12.82
N VAL A 194 -4.14 13.00 13.88
CA VAL A 194 -3.25 11.82 13.98
C VAL A 194 -4.09 10.63 14.43
N LYS A 195 -4.15 9.59 13.60
CA LYS A 195 -4.89 8.36 13.87
C LYS A 195 -4.04 7.35 14.64
N ALA A 196 -2.80 7.13 14.21
CA ALA A 196 -1.90 6.18 14.84
C ALA A 196 -0.43 6.61 14.73
N ILE A 197 0.39 6.13 15.68
CA ILE A 197 1.84 6.31 15.69
C ILE A 197 2.46 4.95 16.00
N SER A 198 3.36 4.47 15.16
CA SER A 198 4.13 3.28 15.49
C SER A 198 5.28 3.60 16.44
N THR A 199 5.53 2.68 17.36
CA THR A 199 6.64 2.78 18.32
C THR A 199 7.93 2.14 17.81
N SER A 200 7.84 1.25 16.80
CA SER A 200 8.99 0.48 16.29
C SER A 200 9.72 1.19 15.16
N ASN A 201 8.98 1.94 14.33
CA ASN A 201 9.47 2.85 13.29
C ASN A 201 8.76 4.20 13.45
N PHE A 202 9.33 5.27 12.90
CA PHE A 202 8.66 6.59 12.91
C PHE A 202 7.56 6.64 11.83
N LEU A 203 6.59 5.73 11.96
CA LEU A 203 5.41 5.64 11.11
C LEU A 203 4.27 6.42 11.76
N PHE A 204 3.74 7.38 11.01
CA PHE A 204 2.60 8.20 11.40
C PHE A 204 1.45 7.94 10.44
N THR A 205 0.28 7.63 10.99
CA THR A 205 -0.96 7.51 10.22
C THR A 205 -1.85 8.68 10.58
N VAL A 206 -2.28 9.43 9.57
CA VAL A 206 -3.20 10.56 9.71
C VAL A 206 -4.49 10.32 8.95
N GLU A 207 -5.58 10.86 9.47
CA GLU A 207 -6.89 10.82 8.83
C GLU A 207 -7.00 11.93 7.77
N LEU A 208 -7.54 11.58 6.61
CA LEU A 208 -7.77 12.49 5.50
C LEU A 208 -9.21 12.35 5.00
N ASP A 209 -9.75 13.42 4.41
CA ASP A 209 -10.92 13.24 3.56
C ASP A 209 -10.53 12.49 2.27
N PRO A 210 -11.45 11.69 1.68
CA PRO A 210 -11.14 10.90 0.49
C PRO A 210 -10.67 11.71 -0.73
N ASP A 211 -11.18 12.93 -0.92
CA ASP A 211 -10.81 13.77 -2.07
C ASP A 211 -9.35 14.27 -1.96
N THR A 212 -8.93 14.68 -0.76
CA THR A 212 -7.54 15.01 -0.41
C THR A 212 -6.66 13.78 -0.59
N GLY A 213 -7.10 12.62 -0.09
CA GLY A 213 -6.41 11.35 -0.29
C GLY A 213 -6.17 11.03 -1.78
N ALA A 214 -7.18 11.23 -2.62
CA ALA A 214 -7.07 11.03 -4.06
C ALA A 214 -6.02 11.95 -4.71
N LEU A 215 -6.02 13.23 -4.37
CA LEU A 215 -5.04 14.20 -4.89
C LEU A 215 -3.61 13.83 -4.49
N ILE A 216 -3.41 13.41 -3.24
CA ILE A 216 -2.10 12.97 -2.76
C ILE A 216 -1.70 11.68 -3.46
N ALA A 217 -2.59 10.70 -3.57
CA ALA A 217 -2.34 9.44 -4.26
C ALA A 217 -1.94 9.68 -5.74
N GLU A 218 -2.63 10.58 -6.43
CA GLU A 218 -2.30 11.00 -7.79
C GLU A 218 -0.92 11.67 -7.88
N ALA A 219 -0.60 12.54 -6.92
CA ALA A 219 0.73 13.15 -6.84
C ALA A 219 1.84 12.12 -6.57
N LEU A 220 1.61 11.15 -5.67
CA LEU A 220 2.56 10.09 -5.37
C LEU A 220 2.77 9.15 -6.56
N ALA A 221 1.70 8.80 -7.28
CA ALA A 221 1.79 8.00 -8.50
C ALA A 221 2.54 8.75 -9.61
N TRP A 222 2.25 10.05 -9.80
CA TRP A 222 2.99 10.88 -10.74
C TRP A 222 4.47 10.95 -10.38
N ILE A 223 4.80 11.24 -9.11
CA ILE A 223 6.17 11.27 -8.60
C ILE A 223 6.86 9.93 -8.88
N THR A 224 6.24 8.81 -8.49
CA THR A 224 6.78 7.45 -8.65
C THR A 224 7.05 7.13 -10.12
N SER A 225 6.14 7.50 -11.04
CA SER A 225 6.33 7.29 -12.48
C SER A 225 7.54 8.04 -13.07
N ARG A 226 7.99 9.13 -12.43
CA ARG A 226 9.20 9.87 -12.80
C ARG A 226 10.43 9.37 -12.07
N TYR A 227 10.24 8.64 -10.97
CA TYR A 227 11.34 8.11 -10.19
C TYR A 227 12.09 6.99 -10.89
N ASP A 228 11.44 6.21 -11.75
CA ASP A 228 12.12 5.20 -12.57
C ASP A 228 13.26 5.86 -13.39
N GLU A 229 13.00 7.03 -13.97
CA GLU A 229 14.03 7.80 -14.67
C GLU A 229 15.14 8.29 -13.71
N VAL A 230 14.79 8.67 -12.49
CA VAL A 230 15.75 9.09 -11.45
C VAL A 230 16.64 7.92 -11.01
N VAL A 231 16.08 6.72 -10.83
CA VAL A 231 16.82 5.51 -10.48
C VAL A 231 17.82 5.17 -11.58
N GLU A 232 17.39 5.17 -12.85
CA GLU A 232 18.29 4.97 -13.98
C GLU A 232 19.44 6.01 -14.00
N LEU A 233 19.13 7.28 -13.73
CA LEU A 233 20.12 8.34 -13.64
C LEU A 233 21.12 8.11 -12.49
N ARG A 234 20.67 7.63 -11.33
CA ARG A 234 21.55 7.28 -10.20
C ARG A 234 22.54 6.19 -10.58
N GLU A 235 22.07 5.11 -11.20
CA GLU A 235 22.95 4.04 -11.67
C GLU A 235 23.99 4.53 -12.67
N MET A 236 23.60 5.42 -13.59
CA MET A 236 24.52 6.05 -14.54
C MET A 236 25.56 6.92 -13.83
N VAL A 237 25.13 7.74 -12.86
CA VAL A 237 26.01 8.61 -12.06
C VAL A 237 27.01 7.77 -11.26
N GLU A 238 26.57 6.71 -10.60
CA GLU A 238 27.45 5.80 -9.87
C GLU A 238 28.45 5.11 -10.79
N ARG A 239 28.00 4.65 -11.97
CA ARG A 239 28.89 4.06 -12.98
C ARG A 239 29.95 5.04 -13.46
N LEU A 240 29.59 6.29 -13.75
CA LEU A 240 30.52 7.34 -14.16
C LEU A 240 31.52 7.69 -13.05
N ARG A 241 31.07 7.78 -11.81
CA ARG A 241 31.95 7.96 -10.65
C ARG A 241 32.92 6.78 -10.50
N GLY A 242 32.45 5.55 -10.70
CA GLY A 242 33.30 4.34 -10.74
C GLY A 242 34.33 4.33 -11.87
N MET A 243 34.05 5.02 -12.98
CA MET A 243 34.97 5.24 -14.10
C MET A 243 35.88 6.47 -13.92
N ASN A 244 35.84 7.13 -12.75
CA ASN A 244 36.59 8.34 -12.43
C ASN A 244 36.25 9.54 -13.35
N LEU A 245 34.97 9.67 -13.72
CA LEU A 245 34.39 10.74 -14.54
C LEU A 245 33.38 11.60 -13.73
N PRO A 246 33.84 12.36 -12.71
CA PRO A 246 32.94 13.07 -11.80
C PRO A 246 32.24 14.28 -12.46
N GLY A 247 32.83 14.89 -13.49
CA GLY A 247 32.24 16.05 -14.17
C GLY A 247 31.01 15.68 -14.98
N GLU A 248 31.10 14.57 -15.70
CA GLU A 248 30.00 13.98 -16.47
C GLU A 248 28.89 13.51 -15.53
N ALA A 249 29.25 12.88 -14.42
CA ALA A 249 28.30 12.46 -13.39
C ALA A 249 27.49 13.67 -12.85
N ALA A 250 28.17 14.77 -12.50
CA ALA A 250 27.50 15.98 -12.03
C ALA A 250 26.59 16.63 -13.10
N ALA A 251 27.00 16.58 -14.38
CA ALA A 251 26.20 17.12 -15.48
C ALA A 251 24.90 16.32 -15.70
N ILE A 252 24.97 14.99 -15.59
CA ILE A 252 23.80 14.11 -15.69
C ILE A 252 22.86 14.34 -14.50
N GLU A 253 23.41 14.41 -13.29
CA GLU A 253 22.65 14.68 -12.07
C GLU A 253 21.88 16.01 -12.16
N SER A 254 22.56 17.07 -12.60
CA SER A 254 21.95 18.39 -12.81
C SER A 254 20.84 18.36 -13.86
N LYS A 255 21.04 17.65 -14.97
CA LYS A 255 20.04 17.53 -16.05
C LYS A 255 18.81 16.75 -15.58
N GLY A 256 19.01 15.65 -14.86
CA GLY A 256 17.94 14.85 -14.28
C GLY A 256 17.07 15.67 -13.33
N ARG A 257 17.72 16.38 -12.40
CA ARG A 257 17.06 17.27 -11.44
C ARG A 257 16.24 18.37 -12.13
N ALA A 258 16.83 19.06 -13.11
CA ALA A 258 16.15 20.11 -13.85
C ALA A 258 14.89 19.60 -14.56
N ARG A 259 14.95 18.38 -15.12
CA ARG A 259 13.79 17.78 -15.78
C ARG A 259 12.63 17.56 -14.84
N VAL A 260 12.87 16.94 -13.67
CA VAL A 260 11.80 16.72 -12.66
C VAL A 260 11.22 18.06 -12.19
N LEU A 261 12.10 19.03 -11.90
CA LEU A 261 11.70 20.38 -11.45
C LEU A 261 10.82 21.14 -12.44
N ASP A 262 11.12 21.01 -13.74
CA ASP A 262 10.39 21.68 -14.83
C ASP A 262 9.03 21.03 -15.12
N GLU A 263 8.84 19.77 -14.72
CA GLU A 263 7.60 19.02 -14.94
C GLU A 263 6.59 19.19 -13.80
N ILE A 264 7.03 19.44 -12.56
CA ILE A 264 6.13 19.66 -11.40
C ILE A 264 5.11 20.79 -11.66
N PRO A 265 5.49 22.00 -12.15
CA PRO A 265 4.51 23.05 -12.43
C PRO A 265 3.42 22.63 -13.42
N ARG A 266 3.79 21.85 -14.46
CA ARG A 266 2.82 21.35 -15.46
C ARG A 266 1.85 20.34 -14.86
N PHE A 267 2.35 19.48 -13.97
CA PHE A 267 1.51 18.54 -13.24
C PHE A 267 0.51 19.27 -12.34
N VAL A 268 0.98 20.26 -11.56
CA VAL A 268 0.11 21.06 -10.68
C VAL A 268 -0.92 21.87 -11.47
N GLU A 269 -0.54 22.45 -12.62
CA GLU A 269 -1.50 23.09 -13.53
C GLU A 269 -2.59 22.13 -14.00
N GLY A 270 -2.24 20.87 -14.30
CA GLY A 270 -3.20 19.81 -14.62
C GLY A 270 -4.17 19.54 -13.48
N LEU A 271 -3.66 19.33 -12.25
CA LEU A 271 -4.50 19.13 -11.06
C LEU A 271 -5.50 20.28 -10.85
N LEU A 272 -5.05 21.53 -11.00
CA LEU A 272 -5.90 22.71 -10.86
C LEU A 272 -6.92 22.87 -11.99
N GLN A 273 -6.60 22.41 -13.20
CA GLN A 273 -7.55 22.41 -14.31
C GLN A 273 -8.70 21.45 -14.06
N ASP A 274 -8.39 20.27 -13.52
CA ASP A 274 -9.35 19.20 -13.29
C ASP A 274 -10.17 19.39 -12.01
N ARG A 275 -9.55 19.86 -10.92
CA ARG A 275 -10.16 19.92 -9.59
C ARG A 275 -10.31 21.32 -9.00
N GLY A 276 -9.60 22.31 -9.54
CA GLY A 276 -9.58 23.69 -9.01
C GLY A 276 -10.77 24.56 -9.41
N VAL A 277 -11.88 24.00 -9.93
CA VAL A 277 -13.03 24.78 -10.41
C VAL A 277 -13.59 25.72 -9.33
N ASN A 278 -13.56 25.28 -8.07
CA ASN A 278 -14.10 26.02 -6.93
C ASN A 278 -13.22 27.19 -6.46
N LEU A 279 -11.96 27.24 -6.90
CA LEU A 279 -10.99 28.26 -6.47
C LEU A 279 -10.85 29.42 -7.48
N ARG A 280 -11.37 29.24 -8.69
CA ARG A 280 -11.15 30.16 -9.81
C ARG A 280 -11.67 31.57 -9.54
N GLY A 281 -10.79 32.56 -9.73
CA GLY A 281 -11.17 33.98 -9.88
C GLY A 281 -10.99 34.86 -8.65
N GLN A 282 -10.36 34.36 -7.57
CA GLN A 282 -10.19 35.12 -6.31
C GLN A 282 -8.74 35.58 -6.04
N GLY A 283 -7.81 35.47 -7.00
CA GLY A 283 -6.37 35.69 -6.76
C GLY A 283 -5.69 34.55 -5.98
N ARG A 284 -6.50 33.72 -5.30
CA ARG A 284 -6.09 32.52 -4.57
C ARG A 284 -5.48 31.44 -5.47
N ASP A 285 -5.86 31.39 -6.74
CA ASP A 285 -5.34 30.43 -7.72
C ASP A 285 -3.80 30.44 -7.79
N ASN A 286 -3.18 31.63 -7.83
CA ASN A 286 -1.72 31.74 -7.93
C ASN A 286 -1.01 31.30 -6.65
N GLU A 287 -1.60 31.64 -5.49
CA GLU A 287 -1.08 31.25 -4.18
C GLU A 287 -1.15 29.73 -3.99
N ILE A 288 -2.30 29.11 -4.31
CA ILE A 288 -2.45 27.66 -4.18
C ILE A 288 -1.58 26.92 -5.21
N THR A 289 -1.43 27.45 -6.43
CA THR A 289 -0.49 26.89 -7.43
C THR A 289 0.92 26.84 -6.86
N THR A 290 1.39 27.97 -6.32
CA THR A 290 2.74 28.07 -5.74
C THR A 290 2.90 27.12 -4.56
N ALA A 291 1.90 27.06 -3.67
CA ALA A 291 1.91 26.18 -2.51
C ALA A 291 1.91 24.69 -2.91
N LEU A 292 1.09 24.28 -3.88
CA LEU A 292 1.05 22.91 -4.39
C LEU A 292 2.36 22.50 -5.07
N ILE A 293 3.00 23.39 -5.84
CA ILE A 293 4.34 23.14 -6.40
C ILE A 293 5.32 22.87 -5.26
N GLY A 294 5.27 23.66 -4.18
CA GLY A 294 6.06 23.43 -2.97
C GLY A 294 5.78 22.07 -2.34
N SER A 295 4.52 21.74 -2.09
CA SER A 295 4.11 20.46 -1.51
C SER A 295 4.53 19.25 -2.34
N VAL A 296 4.36 19.29 -3.67
CA VAL A 296 4.77 18.20 -4.57
C VAL A 296 6.29 18.05 -4.59
N ARG A 297 7.06 19.15 -4.59
CA ARG A 297 8.52 19.10 -4.44
C ARG A 297 8.95 18.48 -3.12
N ALA A 298 8.29 18.87 -2.03
CA ALA A 298 8.58 18.40 -0.69
C ALA A 298 8.24 16.90 -0.52
N LEU A 299 7.15 16.41 -1.14
CA LEU A 299 6.83 14.98 -1.23
C LEU A 299 7.87 14.23 -2.07
N ALA A 300 8.22 14.77 -3.25
CA ALA A 300 9.22 14.15 -4.12
C ALA A 300 10.56 14.01 -3.40
N LYS A 301 11.03 15.05 -2.72
CA LYS A 301 12.26 15.01 -1.91
C LYS A 301 12.22 13.94 -0.82
N ARG A 302 11.10 13.79 -0.11
CA ARG A 302 10.94 12.76 0.92
C ARG A 302 11.03 11.36 0.35
N ILE A 303 10.37 11.11 -0.77
CA ILE A 303 10.50 9.85 -1.49
C ILE A 303 11.98 9.61 -1.85
N ASP A 304 12.70 10.62 -2.37
CA ASP A 304 14.14 10.51 -2.72
C ASP A 304 15.02 10.05 -1.56
N HIS A 305 14.63 10.50 -0.35
CA HIS A 305 15.23 10.23 0.94
C HIS A 305 14.64 8.97 1.62
N SER A 306 14.01 8.09 0.86
CA SER A 306 13.50 6.79 1.33
C SER A 306 12.36 6.86 2.34
N TYR A 307 11.62 7.97 2.40
CA TYR A 307 10.35 7.98 3.11
C TYR A 307 9.38 7.04 2.40
N ARG A 308 8.63 6.26 3.17
CA ARG A 308 7.52 5.46 2.62
C ARG A 308 6.23 6.21 2.89
N VAL A 309 5.53 6.56 1.82
CA VAL A 309 4.27 7.30 1.88
C VAL A 309 3.20 6.45 1.23
N ARG A 310 2.14 6.15 1.96
CA ARG A 310 1.03 5.30 1.50
C ARG A 310 -0.30 5.96 1.80
N VAL A 311 -1.16 6.04 0.78
CA VAL A 311 -2.56 6.44 0.95
C VAL A 311 -3.41 5.18 0.94
N ARG A 312 -4.35 5.07 1.88
CA ARG A 312 -5.36 4.01 1.90
C ARG A 312 -6.74 4.64 2.01
N ALA A 313 -7.72 4.04 1.36
CA ALA A 313 -9.11 4.42 1.52
C ALA A 313 -9.97 3.16 1.43
N LEU A 314 -11.03 3.09 2.23
CA LEU A 314 -12.00 2.02 2.13
C LEU A 314 -13.31 2.59 1.58
N PRO A 315 -13.88 2.06 0.51
CA PRO A 315 -15.16 2.57 -0.01
C PRO A 315 -16.26 2.43 1.05
N PRO A 316 -17.24 3.34 1.07
CA PRO A 316 -18.36 3.24 1.99
C PRO A 316 -19.17 1.97 1.72
N GLU A 317 -19.79 1.42 2.75
CA GLU A 317 -20.74 0.32 2.59
C GLU A 317 -21.95 0.83 1.80
N ILE A 318 -22.20 0.24 0.64
CA ILE A 318 -23.40 0.52 -0.16
C ILE A 318 -24.54 -0.31 0.43
N ASP A 319 -25.54 0.36 1.01
CA ASP A 319 -26.77 -0.30 1.44
C ASP A 319 -27.54 -0.78 0.19
N PRO A 320 -27.66 -2.10 -0.04
CA PRO A 320 -28.32 -2.63 -1.23
C PRO A 320 -29.81 -2.23 -1.32
N GLU A 321 -30.45 -1.86 -0.21
CA GLU A 321 -31.83 -1.36 -0.23
C GLU A 321 -31.92 0.13 -0.63
N ALA A 322 -30.84 0.90 -0.47
CA ALA A 322 -30.76 2.31 -0.89
C ALA A 322 -30.33 2.47 -2.37
N ALA A 323 -29.75 1.43 -2.96
CA ALA A 323 -29.20 1.40 -4.32
C ALA A 323 -30.23 1.68 -5.44
N GLU A 324 -31.54 1.57 -5.17
CA GLU A 324 -32.59 1.89 -6.15
C GLU A 324 -32.82 3.40 -6.33
N SER A 325 -32.23 4.26 -5.48
CA SER A 325 -32.39 5.72 -5.55
C SER A 325 -31.10 6.50 -5.83
N GLU A 326 -30.01 5.81 -6.17
CA GLU A 326 -28.68 6.41 -6.25
C GLU A 326 -28.66 7.66 -7.16
N THR A 327 -28.16 8.74 -6.57
CA THR A 327 -27.89 9.99 -7.28
C THR A 327 -26.47 9.94 -7.85
N THR A 328 -26.20 10.71 -8.91
CA THR A 328 -24.90 10.81 -9.61
C THR A 328 -23.69 10.98 -8.68
N ASN A 329 -23.88 11.49 -7.45
CA ASN A 329 -22.83 11.73 -6.47
C ASN A 329 -22.20 10.44 -5.87
N GLU A 330 -22.91 9.32 -5.79
CA GLU A 330 -22.35 8.09 -5.20
C GLU A 330 -21.40 7.37 -6.18
N VAL A 331 -21.75 7.36 -7.46
CA VAL A 331 -20.88 6.83 -8.53
C VAL A 331 -19.59 7.64 -8.64
N GLU A 332 -19.67 8.97 -8.52
CA GLU A 332 -18.47 9.83 -8.53
C GLU A 332 -17.57 9.57 -7.32
N LYS A 333 -18.14 9.32 -6.14
CA LYS A 333 -17.38 8.96 -4.93
C LYS A 333 -16.72 7.60 -5.06
N SER A 334 -17.38 6.60 -5.64
CA SER A 334 -16.80 5.27 -5.87
C SER A 334 -15.51 5.34 -6.69
N GLY A 335 -15.48 6.17 -7.75
CA GLY A 335 -14.29 6.37 -8.57
C GLY A 335 -13.10 7.02 -7.84
N VAL A 336 -13.31 7.69 -6.70
CA VAL A 336 -12.22 8.23 -5.87
C VAL A 336 -11.48 7.11 -5.14
N PHE A 337 -12.21 6.18 -4.52
CA PHE A 337 -11.62 5.05 -3.81
C PHE A 337 -10.87 4.11 -4.76
N GLU A 338 -11.41 3.87 -5.95
CA GLU A 338 -10.75 3.06 -6.98
C GLU A 338 -9.41 3.68 -7.40
N LYS A 339 -9.36 5.00 -7.63
CA LYS A 339 -8.12 5.71 -7.95
C LYS A 339 -7.10 5.61 -6.82
N ILE A 340 -7.52 5.76 -5.57
CA ILE A 340 -6.63 5.62 -4.41
C ILE A 340 -6.06 4.19 -4.34
N ALA A 341 -6.90 3.17 -4.56
CA ALA A 341 -6.47 1.77 -4.57
C ALA A 341 -5.49 1.49 -5.71
N GLU A 342 -5.78 1.99 -6.93
CA GLU A 342 -4.91 1.87 -8.09
C GLU A 342 -3.54 2.49 -7.83
N PHE A 343 -3.51 3.75 -7.37
CA PHE A 343 -2.26 4.46 -7.10
C PHE A 343 -1.50 3.90 -5.90
N GLY A 344 -2.19 3.48 -4.85
CA GLY A 344 -1.58 2.88 -3.66
C GLY A 344 -0.79 1.61 -3.97
N SER A 345 -1.21 0.85 -4.98
CA SER A 345 -0.48 -0.34 -5.43
C SER A 345 0.88 -0.03 -6.09
N GLN A 346 1.03 1.17 -6.67
CA GLN A 346 2.24 1.59 -7.38
C GLN A 346 3.32 2.14 -6.45
N THR A 347 2.93 2.74 -5.33
CA THR A 347 3.85 3.47 -4.43
C THR A 347 4.64 2.58 -3.48
N ASP A 348 4.23 1.33 -3.32
CA ASP A 348 4.74 0.42 -2.28
C ASP A 348 6.12 -0.20 -2.58
N TYR A 349 6.72 0.07 -3.75
CA TYR A 349 7.87 -0.68 -4.29
C TYR A 349 9.15 0.11 -4.58
N LEU A 350 9.28 1.35 -4.12
CA LEU A 350 10.50 2.12 -4.36
C LEU A 350 11.63 1.68 -3.40
N GLU A 351 12.31 0.58 -3.73
CA GLU A 351 13.62 0.26 -3.16
C GLU A 351 14.66 1.21 -3.74
N LEU A 352 14.93 2.29 -3.01
CA LEU A 352 15.91 3.26 -3.43
C LEU A 352 17.32 2.83 -3.01
N HIS A 353 18.12 2.48 -4.00
CA HIS A 353 19.56 2.32 -3.85
C HIS A 353 20.29 3.62 -4.23
N GLY A 354 21.50 3.77 -3.69
CA GLY A 354 22.36 4.92 -3.94
C GLY A 354 22.01 6.18 -3.13
N SER A 355 22.77 7.25 -3.36
CA SER A 355 22.54 8.53 -2.67
C SER A 355 21.36 9.30 -3.28
N PRO A 356 20.58 10.03 -2.46
CA PRO A 356 19.59 11.01 -2.92
C PRO A 356 20.18 11.98 -3.96
N ILE A 357 19.44 12.30 -5.02
CA ILE A 357 19.85 13.25 -6.08
C ILE A 357 18.97 14.51 -6.14
N LEU A 358 17.83 14.48 -5.46
CA LEU A 358 16.85 15.56 -5.36
C LEU A 358 16.98 16.37 -4.05
N PHE A 359 18.08 16.21 -3.31
CA PHE A 359 18.33 16.90 -2.04
C PHE A 359 18.28 18.44 -2.13
N GLU A 360 18.55 19.02 -3.31
CA GLU A 360 18.48 20.47 -3.56
C GLU A 360 17.11 20.99 -3.99
N LEU A 361 16.04 20.17 -4.01
CA LEU A 361 14.73 20.64 -4.45
C LEU A 361 14.22 21.87 -3.68
N GLY A 362 14.76 22.13 -2.49
CA GLY A 362 14.21 23.09 -1.54
C GLY A 362 12.80 22.66 -1.11
N ASP A 363 12.36 23.06 0.07
CA ASP A 363 10.97 22.76 0.47
C ASP A 363 9.99 23.81 -0.10
N GLY A 364 10.45 24.66 -1.03
CA GLY A 364 9.85 25.97 -1.31
C GLY A 364 10.20 26.97 -0.22
N GLU A 365 9.92 28.25 -0.41
CA GLU A 365 9.94 29.24 0.69
C GLU A 365 8.79 28.95 1.66
N ILE A 366 8.88 27.84 2.38
CA ILE A 366 8.10 27.65 3.59
C ILE A 366 8.84 28.49 4.63
N GLU A 367 8.41 29.73 4.80
CA GLU A 367 8.99 30.64 5.78
C GLU A 367 8.87 30.00 7.17
N ASP A 368 10.01 29.53 7.70
CA ASP A 368 10.15 29.12 9.09
C ASP A 368 10.02 30.38 9.97
N ASP A 369 8.78 30.78 10.24
CA ASP A 369 8.40 31.96 11.05
C ASP A 369 8.94 31.86 12.51
N GLU A 370 9.48 30.71 12.91
CA GLU A 370 10.03 30.45 14.25
C GLU A 370 11.39 31.11 14.54
N SER A 371 12.07 31.68 13.55
CA SER A 371 13.34 32.39 13.81
C SER A 371 13.16 33.75 14.49
N GLN A 372 11.93 34.25 14.69
CA GLN A 372 11.67 35.53 15.37
C GLN A 372 11.09 35.43 16.79
N SER A 373 10.54 34.29 17.23
CA SER A 373 9.85 34.20 18.53
C SER A 373 10.70 33.69 19.70
N ALA A 374 11.93 33.21 19.46
CA ALA A 374 12.84 32.71 20.51
C ALA A 374 13.81 33.78 21.06
N SER A 375 13.62 35.06 20.73
CA SER A 375 14.51 36.16 21.12
C SER A 375 13.93 37.14 22.16
N GLU A 376 12.79 36.85 22.79
CA GLU A 376 12.18 37.69 23.84
C GLU A 376 12.11 37.02 25.21
#